data_AF-A0A5P9PF04-F1
#
_entry.id   AF-A0A5P9PF04-F1
#
_cell.length_a   1.000
_cell.length_b   1.000
_cell.length_c   1.000
_cell.angle_alpha   90.00
_cell.angle_beta   90.00
_cell.angle_gamma   90.00
#
_symmetry.space_group_name_H-M   'P 1'
#
loop_
_entity.id
_entity.type
_entity.pdbx_description
1 polymer ?
#
loop_
_entity_poly.entity_id
_entity_poly.type
_entity_poly.pdbx_seq_one_letter_code
_entity_poly.pdbx_strand_id
1 'polypeptide(L)'
;MEWRPWLSRWSEEWVRSAAPDELEPDVARERWLGFAPASEEAVAAAEARLGCVFPPSYRDFLLITDGWRHAGQFVWKLRDTGDLGWLRDIEPFWAEWEDVTDDPGAADDNRFTRGLMISLEADAGILFLDPGDVGESGEWAAYSLFSWRAEPPRRFESFAALMEDLYAEFHRMRQPEGDTRDHWDAEVERARIDALAGHVDAAGAVLEKAEEFGRIRATVLRSQLLLLLNRHYEAGMLVGRLLHPAFMPDGILDDPLFTEEFLPWLFLQHDQTVRPGRASILEAAMIGDRPEMRNLLDLRPTSPTFGNPEFDTLIRQAIDTHADDALWTAAVAALPRWRPRTEDHIAPIALLAHPGFAATLTEARGRAVLTAVRG
;
A
#
# COMPACT_ATOMS: atom_id res chain seq x y z
N MET A 1 6.03 -3.25 -21.03
CA MET A 1 6.21 -4.39 -20.10
C MET A 1 6.52 -5.62 -20.93
N GLU A 2 7.44 -6.48 -20.50
CA GLU A 2 7.68 -7.79 -21.15
C GLU A 2 6.73 -8.83 -20.52
N TRP A 3 5.58 -9.07 -21.17
CA TRP A 3 4.50 -9.89 -20.60
C TRP A 3 4.92 -11.33 -20.26
N ARG A 4 5.60 -12.02 -21.19
CA ARG A 4 5.87 -13.45 -21.02
C ARG A 4 6.71 -13.77 -19.77
N PRO A 5 7.89 -13.14 -19.54
CA PRO A 5 8.66 -13.38 -18.32
C PRO A 5 7.91 -12.98 -17.04
N TRP A 6 7.17 -11.87 -17.09
CA TRP A 6 6.45 -11.34 -15.93
C TRP A 6 5.29 -12.26 -15.51
N LEU A 7 4.47 -12.71 -16.46
CA LEU A 7 3.38 -13.66 -16.23
C LEU A 7 3.89 -15.04 -15.80
N SER A 8 5.06 -15.47 -16.30
CA SER A 8 5.67 -16.73 -15.86
C SER A 8 6.08 -16.66 -14.39
N ARG A 9 6.69 -15.54 -13.96
CA ARG A 9 7.00 -15.32 -12.53
C ARG A 9 5.73 -15.33 -11.67
N TRP A 10 4.70 -14.59 -12.09
CA TRP A 10 3.42 -14.59 -11.37
C TRP A 10 2.85 -16.01 -11.25
N SER A 11 2.82 -16.76 -12.34
CA SER A 11 2.32 -18.14 -12.32
C SER A 11 3.09 -19.03 -11.34
N GLU A 12 4.41 -18.93 -11.34
CA GLU A 12 5.24 -19.73 -10.45
C GLU A 12 4.99 -19.40 -8.97
N GLU A 13 4.95 -18.12 -8.62
CA GLU A 13 4.73 -17.65 -7.25
C GLU A 13 3.32 -18.00 -6.77
N TRP A 14 2.30 -17.85 -7.63
CA TRP A 14 0.93 -18.25 -7.30
C TRP A 14 0.86 -19.75 -6.98
N VAL A 15 1.37 -20.59 -7.89
CA VAL A 15 1.37 -22.06 -7.73
C VAL A 15 2.17 -22.50 -6.51
N ARG A 16 3.23 -21.79 -6.11
CA ARG A 16 3.95 -22.08 -4.85
C ARG A 16 3.11 -21.76 -3.61
N SER A 17 2.28 -20.73 -3.66
CA SER A 17 1.47 -20.28 -2.53
C SER A 17 0.11 -20.99 -2.38
N ALA A 18 -0.39 -21.57 -3.46
CA ALA A 18 -1.71 -22.20 -3.47
C ALA A 18 -1.70 -23.59 -2.82
N ALA A 19 -2.78 -23.93 -2.11
CA ALA A 19 -2.98 -25.29 -1.66
C ALA A 19 -3.29 -26.22 -2.85
N PRO A 20 -2.97 -27.54 -2.78
CA PRO A 20 -3.14 -28.45 -3.93
C PRO A 20 -4.58 -28.53 -4.48
N ASP A 21 -5.59 -28.31 -3.64
CA ASP A 21 -7.02 -28.34 -3.98
C ASP A 21 -7.55 -26.99 -4.49
N GLU A 22 -6.77 -25.92 -4.38
CA GLU A 22 -7.11 -24.60 -4.93
C GLU A 22 -6.77 -24.48 -6.43
N LEU A 23 -5.90 -25.35 -6.96
CA LEU A 23 -5.41 -25.27 -8.33
C LEU A 23 -6.20 -26.18 -9.27
N GLU A 24 -6.53 -25.69 -10.46
CA GLU A 24 -7.04 -26.57 -11.50
C GLU A 24 -5.94 -27.56 -11.95
N PRO A 25 -6.28 -28.80 -12.34
CA PRO A 25 -5.29 -29.83 -12.66
C PRO A 25 -4.27 -29.41 -13.72
N ASP A 26 -4.70 -28.64 -14.72
CA ASP A 26 -3.84 -28.17 -15.80
C ASP A 26 -2.86 -27.09 -15.31
N VAL A 27 -3.30 -26.16 -14.46
CA VAL A 27 -2.44 -25.14 -13.85
C VAL A 27 -1.39 -25.80 -12.95
N ALA A 28 -1.79 -26.77 -12.12
CA ALA A 28 -0.87 -27.50 -11.25
C ALA A 28 0.22 -28.24 -12.04
N ARG A 29 -0.14 -28.78 -13.21
CA ARG A 29 0.75 -29.54 -14.09
C ARG A 29 1.66 -28.63 -14.93
N GLU A 30 1.12 -27.57 -15.53
CA GLU A 30 1.83 -26.69 -16.46
C GLU A 30 2.54 -25.54 -15.76
N ARG A 31 2.17 -25.27 -14.51
CA ARG A 31 2.64 -24.12 -13.71
C ARG A 31 2.43 -22.78 -14.44
N TRP A 32 1.32 -22.68 -15.16
CA TRP A 32 0.93 -21.53 -15.96
C TRP A 32 -0.52 -21.17 -15.66
N LEU A 33 -0.76 -19.92 -15.26
CA LEU A 33 -2.12 -19.42 -14.96
C LEU A 33 -2.90 -19.05 -16.22
N GLY A 34 -2.18 -18.69 -17.28
CA GLY A 34 -2.76 -18.24 -18.54
C GLY A 34 -3.41 -19.37 -19.34
N PHE A 35 -3.91 -18.99 -20.50
CA PHE A 35 -4.47 -19.87 -21.50
C PHE A 35 -3.54 -19.92 -22.72
N ALA A 36 -3.97 -20.63 -23.77
CA ALA A 36 -3.28 -20.56 -25.05
C ALA A 36 -3.29 -19.11 -25.58
N PRO A 37 -2.23 -18.65 -26.25
CA PRO A 37 -2.22 -17.32 -26.86
C PRO A 37 -3.32 -17.15 -27.91
N ALA A 38 -3.88 -15.94 -28.00
CA ALA A 38 -4.75 -15.58 -29.13
C ALA A 38 -3.92 -15.47 -30.41
N SER A 39 -4.50 -15.85 -31.55
CA SER A 39 -3.87 -15.53 -32.84
C SER A 39 -4.14 -14.07 -33.21
N GLU A 40 -3.29 -13.49 -34.07
CA GLU A 40 -3.50 -12.14 -34.60
C GLU A 40 -4.87 -12.00 -35.27
N GLU A 41 -5.34 -13.06 -35.94
CA GLU A 41 -6.67 -13.08 -36.57
C GLU A 41 -7.80 -13.09 -35.53
N ALA A 42 -7.63 -13.81 -34.41
CA ALA A 42 -8.61 -13.83 -33.33
C ALA A 42 -8.74 -12.45 -32.67
N VAL A 43 -7.60 -11.81 -32.39
CA VAL A 43 -7.56 -10.44 -31.86
C VAL A 43 -8.19 -9.45 -32.84
N ALA A 44 -7.80 -9.49 -34.11
CA ALA A 44 -8.37 -8.62 -35.14
C ALA A 44 -9.88 -8.85 -35.34
N ALA A 45 -10.35 -10.09 -35.20
CA ALA A 45 -11.77 -10.41 -35.25
C ALA A 45 -12.53 -9.84 -34.04
N ALA A 46 -11.95 -9.87 -32.84
CA ALA A 46 -12.53 -9.25 -31.65
C ALA A 46 -12.60 -7.72 -31.78
N GLU A 47 -11.52 -7.09 -32.25
CA GLU A 47 -11.47 -5.66 -32.55
C GLU A 47 -12.53 -5.25 -33.59
N ALA A 48 -12.65 -6.00 -34.69
CA ALA A 48 -13.66 -5.75 -35.71
C ALA A 48 -15.09 -5.93 -35.17
N ARG A 49 -15.31 -6.94 -34.32
CA ARG A 49 -16.60 -7.21 -33.66
C ARG A 49 -17.00 -6.10 -32.70
N LEU A 50 -16.04 -5.52 -31.98
CA LEU A 50 -16.26 -4.47 -31.00
C LEU A 50 -16.20 -3.06 -31.62
N GLY A 51 -15.59 -2.91 -32.79
CA GLY A 51 -15.49 -1.63 -33.48
C GLY A 51 -14.38 -0.72 -32.95
N CYS A 52 -13.35 -1.29 -32.31
CA CYS A 52 -12.23 -0.55 -31.72
C CYS A 52 -10.92 -1.33 -31.91
N VAL A 53 -9.79 -0.64 -31.87
CA VAL A 53 -8.45 -1.26 -31.79
C VAL A 53 -8.03 -1.26 -30.33
N PHE A 54 -7.63 -2.41 -29.81
CA PHE A 54 -7.28 -2.54 -28.40
C PHE A 54 -6.01 -1.75 -28.04
N PRO A 55 -5.90 -1.27 -26.79
CA PRO A 55 -4.71 -0.57 -26.35
C PRO A 55 -3.48 -1.50 -26.40
N PRO A 56 -2.28 -0.98 -26.73
CA PRO A 56 -1.12 -1.81 -27.03
C PRO A 56 -0.82 -2.88 -25.98
N SER A 57 -0.80 -2.51 -24.70
CA SER A 57 -0.49 -3.43 -23.62
C SER A 57 -1.50 -4.57 -23.49
N TYR A 58 -2.79 -4.32 -23.74
CA TYR A 58 -3.82 -5.35 -23.70
C TYR A 58 -3.77 -6.26 -24.93
N ARG A 59 -3.51 -5.68 -26.10
CA ARG A 59 -3.29 -6.47 -27.33
C ARG A 59 -2.11 -7.43 -27.18
N ASP A 60 -0.97 -6.93 -26.74
CA ASP A 60 0.24 -7.74 -26.53
C ASP A 60 0.02 -8.84 -25.48
N PHE A 61 -0.77 -8.56 -24.44
CA PHE A 61 -1.17 -9.55 -23.45
C PHE A 61 -1.97 -10.71 -24.06
N LEU A 62 -2.98 -10.41 -24.88
CA LEU A 62 -3.81 -11.43 -25.54
C LEU A 62 -2.98 -12.33 -26.46
N LEU A 63 -1.97 -11.78 -27.13
CA LEU A 63 -1.02 -12.52 -27.97
C LEU A 63 -0.04 -13.40 -27.17
N ILE A 64 -0.02 -13.29 -25.85
CA ILE A 64 0.71 -14.18 -24.94
C ILE A 64 -0.24 -15.16 -24.25
N THR A 65 -1.46 -14.73 -23.92
CA THR A 65 -2.47 -15.53 -23.21
C THR A 65 -3.86 -14.99 -23.50
N ASP A 66 -4.74 -15.82 -24.05
CA ASP A 66 -6.12 -15.42 -24.34
C ASP A 66 -7.01 -15.60 -23.10
N GLY A 67 -7.03 -14.56 -22.25
CA GLY A 67 -7.59 -14.63 -20.90
C GLY A 67 -6.53 -14.99 -19.85
N TRP A 68 -6.92 -14.97 -18.58
CA TRP A 68 -6.01 -15.23 -17.45
C TRP A 68 -6.76 -15.65 -16.20
N ARG A 69 -6.17 -16.52 -15.39
CA ARG A 69 -6.74 -16.94 -14.11
C ARG A 69 -6.05 -16.23 -12.96
N HIS A 70 -6.79 -16.02 -11.88
CA HIS A 70 -6.25 -15.49 -10.63
C HIS A 70 -5.51 -14.15 -10.83
N ALA A 71 -6.18 -13.20 -11.47
CA ALA A 71 -5.70 -11.82 -11.64
C ALA A 71 -5.83 -11.07 -10.31
N GLY A 72 -4.89 -11.31 -9.40
CA GLY A 72 -4.97 -10.82 -8.02
C GLY A 72 -5.77 -11.77 -7.14
N GLN A 73 -6.20 -11.31 -5.98
CA GLN A 73 -6.87 -12.18 -5.00
C GLN A 73 -8.38 -12.31 -5.28
N PHE A 74 -8.99 -11.28 -5.87
CA PHE A 74 -10.44 -11.15 -5.98
C PHE A 74 -10.98 -11.25 -7.41
N VAL A 75 -10.11 -11.44 -8.41
CA VAL A 75 -10.53 -11.69 -9.80
C VAL A 75 -10.04 -13.06 -10.23
N TRP A 76 -10.97 -14.00 -10.29
CA TRP A 76 -10.67 -15.41 -10.58
C TRP A 76 -10.38 -15.63 -12.06
N LYS A 77 -11.01 -14.87 -12.96
CA LYS A 77 -10.79 -15.03 -14.40
C LYS A 77 -10.99 -13.75 -15.20
N LEU A 78 -10.09 -13.50 -16.14
CA LEU A 78 -10.21 -12.50 -17.20
C LEU A 78 -10.80 -13.13 -18.46
N ARG A 79 -11.57 -12.32 -19.19
CA ARG A 79 -12.20 -12.63 -20.47
C ARG A 79 -11.17 -12.89 -21.57
N ASP A 80 -11.58 -13.72 -22.53
CA ASP A 80 -10.83 -14.05 -23.74
C ASP A 80 -11.43 -13.32 -24.96
N THR A 81 -10.75 -13.39 -26.11
CA THR A 81 -11.19 -12.73 -27.34
C THR A 81 -12.58 -13.17 -27.83
N GLY A 82 -13.03 -14.35 -27.42
CA GLY A 82 -14.33 -14.91 -27.76
C GLY A 82 -15.49 -14.32 -26.94
N ASP A 83 -15.26 -13.94 -25.69
CA ASP A 83 -16.31 -13.50 -24.76
C ASP A 83 -16.17 -12.05 -24.26
N LEU A 84 -15.19 -11.29 -24.78
CA LEU A 84 -15.10 -9.84 -24.59
C LEU A 84 -16.36 -9.10 -25.08
N GLY A 85 -16.78 -8.09 -24.33
CA GLY A 85 -17.94 -7.26 -24.68
C GLY A 85 -18.04 -5.99 -23.83
N TRP A 86 -18.98 -5.13 -24.21
CA TRP A 86 -19.21 -3.85 -23.54
C TRP A 86 -19.90 -4.06 -22.20
N LEU A 87 -19.44 -3.34 -21.18
CA LEU A 87 -19.93 -3.43 -19.81
C LEU A 87 -21.44 -3.21 -19.74
N ARG A 88 -21.97 -2.21 -20.44
CA ARG A 88 -23.42 -1.95 -20.52
C ARG A 88 -24.25 -3.12 -21.05
N ASP A 89 -23.66 -4.00 -21.87
CA ASP A 89 -24.37 -5.12 -22.49
C ASP A 89 -24.27 -6.37 -21.62
N ILE A 90 -23.17 -6.53 -20.88
CA ILE A 90 -22.91 -7.71 -20.04
C ILE A 90 -23.48 -7.51 -18.63
N GLU A 91 -23.17 -6.38 -17.99
CA GLU A 91 -23.58 -6.07 -16.61
C GLU A 91 -24.11 -4.62 -16.51
N PRO A 92 -25.31 -4.35 -17.05
CA PRO A 92 -25.88 -3.00 -17.13
C PRO A 92 -26.10 -2.33 -15.76
N PHE A 93 -26.22 -3.10 -14.68
CA PHE A 93 -26.52 -2.57 -13.35
C PHE A 93 -25.40 -1.68 -12.77
N TRP A 94 -24.15 -1.81 -13.26
CA TRP A 94 -23.04 -0.95 -12.81
C TRP A 94 -23.17 0.50 -13.28
N ALA A 95 -23.98 0.78 -14.30
CA ALA A 95 -24.21 2.15 -14.76
C ALA A 95 -24.80 3.04 -13.64
N GLU A 96 -25.60 2.46 -12.74
CA GLU A 96 -26.20 3.17 -11.59
C GLU A 96 -25.17 3.65 -10.56
N TRP A 97 -23.93 3.10 -10.58
CA TRP A 97 -22.86 3.51 -9.69
C TRP A 97 -22.21 4.84 -10.08
N GLU A 98 -22.50 5.37 -11.28
CA GLU A 98 -22.05 6.71 -11.67
C GLU A 98 -22.75 7.81 -10.86
N ASP A 99 -24.07 7.69 -10.62
CA ASP A 99 -24.88 8.71 -9.93
C ASP A 99 -24.46 8.94 -8.46
N VAL A 100 -23.58 8.08 -7.94
CA VAL A 100 -22.96 8.20 -6.60
C VAL A 100 -21.65 9.03 -6.66
N THR A 101 -21.22 9.45 -7.84
CA THR A 101 -20.03 10.29 -8.07
C THR A 101 -20.42 11.74 -8.42
N ASP A 102 -19.64 12.73 -7.97
CA ASP A 102 -19.97 14.18 -7.94
C ASP A 102 -20.18 14.89 -9.31
N ASP A 103 -20.30 14.18 -10.44
CA ASP A 103 -20.46 14.77 -11.78
C ASP A 103 -21.63 14.14 -12.58
N PRO A 104 -22.87 14.63 -12.40
CA PRO A 104 -24.08 14.12 -13.06
C PRO A 104 -24.24 14.60 -14.53
N GLY A 105 -23.13 14.97 -15.20
CA GLY A 105 -23.15 15.79 -16.41
C GLY A 105 -23.44 15.10 -17.76
N ALA A 106 -23.33 13.77 -17.88
CA ALA A 106 -23.53 13.10 -19.17
C ALA A 106 -23.98 11.63 -19.03
N ALA A 107 -25.23 11.42 -18.61
CA ALA A 107 -25.82 10.08 -18.39
C ALA A 107 -25.79 9.11 -19.59
N ASP A 108 -25.48 9.57 -20.81
CA ASP A 108 -25.47 8.74 -22.03
C ASP A 108 -24.06 8.39 -22.57
N ASP A 109 -22.98 9.02 -22.07
CA ASP A 109 -21.60 8.71 -22.50
C ASP A 109 -20.61 8.81 -21.33
N ASN A 110 -20.64 7.78 -20.49
CA ASN A 110 -19.74 7.62 -19.37
C ASN A 110 -18.87 6.36 -19.46
N ARG A 111 -17.93 6.22 -18.51
CA ARG A 111 -16.97 5.11 -18.45
C ARG A 111 -17.65 3.73 -18.33
N PHE A 112 -18.85 3.66 -17.73
CA PHE A 112 -19.62 2.42 -17.61
C PHE A 112 -20.38 2.07 -18.89
N THR A 113 -20.85 3.07 -19.64
CA THR A 113 -21.56 2.85 -20.92
C THR A 113 -20.61 2.47 -22.05
N ARG A 114 -19.35 2.96 -22.03
CA ARG A 114 -18.33 2.67 -23.05
C ARG A 114 -17.25 1.69 -22.60
N GLY A 115 -17.24 1.28 -21.34
CA GLY A 115 -16.22 0.41 -20.78
C GLY A 115 -16.22 -0.96 -21.46
N LEU A 116 -15.05 -1.43 -21.90
CA LEU A 116 -14.83 -2.80 -22.34
C LEU A 116 -14.61 -3.67 -21.11
N MET A 117 -15.54 -4.58 -20.79
CA MET A 117 -15.42 -5.44 -19.62
C MET A 117 -14.38 -6.51 -19.87
N ILE A 118 -13.38 -6.63 -18.97
CA ILE A 118 -12.28 -7.60 -19.10
C ILE A 118 -12.29 -8.66 -17.98
N SER A 119 -12.99 -8.43 -16.88
CA SER A 119 -13.24 -9.47 -15.87
C SER A 119 -14.35 -10.40 -16.33
N LEU A 120 -14.15 -11.71 -16.19
CA LEU A 120 -15.16 -12.74 -16.41
C LEU A 120 -15.76 -13.20 -15.08
N GLU A 121 -14.91 -13.45 -14.09
CA GLU A 121 -15.30 -13.93 -12.76
C GLU A 121 -14.52 -13.15 -11.70
N ALA A 122 -15.23 -12.44 -10.82
CA ALA A 122 -14.66 -11.63 -9.74
C ALA A 122 -15.60 -11.55 -8.53
N ASP A 123 -15.03 -11.25 -7.36
CA ASP A 123 -15.76 -11.17 -6.09
C ASP A 123 -16.53 -9.85 -5.96
N ALA A 124 -17.78 -9.85 -6.43
CA ALA A 124 -18.71 -8.72 -6.36
C ALA A 124 -18.09 -7.40 -6.87
N GLY A 125 -17.35 -7.49 -7.98
CA GLY A 125 -16.65 -6.39 -8.62
C GLY A 125 -16.37 -6.64 -10.10
N ILE A 126 -15.83 -5.62 -10.77
CA ILE A 126 -15.54 -5.60 -12.19
C ILE A 126 -14.21 -4.93 -12.50
N LEU A 127 -13.58 -5.40 -13.59
CA LEU A 127 -12.47 -4.76 -14.27
C LEU A 127 -12.88 -4.40 -15.69
N PHE A 128 -12.57 -3.18 -16.13
CA PHE A 128 -12.89 -2.72 -17.48
C PHE A 128 -11.89 -1.69 -18.00
N LEU A 129 -11.82 -1.53 -19.31
CA LEU A 129 -10.99 -0.52 -20.01
C LEU A 129 -11.88 0.55 -20.64
N ASP A 130 -11.48 1.82 -20.55
CA ASP A 130 -12.25 2.94 -21.09
C ASP A 130 -11.64 3.49 -22.41
N PRO A 131 -12.23 3.19 -23.59
CA PRO A 131 -11.76 3.74 -24.87
C PRO A 131 -11.94 5.26 -25.03
N GLY A 132 -12.71 5.91 -24.15
CA GLY A 132 -12.87 7.36 -24.12
C GLY A 132 -11.81 8.08 -23.27
N ASP A 133 -11.01 7.34 -22.51
CA ASP A 133 -9.96 7.86 -21.63
C ASP A 133 -8.60 7.30 -22.07
N VAL A 134 -8.04 7.92 -23.11
CA VAL A 134 -6.81 7.46 -23.79
C VAL A 134 -5.64 8.36 -23.43
N GLY A 135 -4.57 7.76 -22.89
CA GLY A 135 -3.32 8.44 -22.58
C GLY A 135 -2.46 8.71 -23.82
N GLU A 136 -1.38 9.47 -23.66
CA GLU A 136 -0.47 9.85 -24.75
C GLU A 136 0.19 8.65 -25.46
N SER A 137 0.31 7.50 -24.78
CA SER A 137 0.84 6.25 -25.32
C SER A 137 -0.15 5.47 -26.18
N GLY A 138 -1.41 5.91 -26.29
CA GLY A 138 -2.49 5.12 -26.89
C GLY A 138 -3.07 4.06 -25.96
N GLU A 139 -2.60 3.99 -24.71
CA GLU A 139 -3.20 3.15 -23.67
C GLU A 139 -4.55 3.70 -23.23
N TRP A 140 -5.50 2.81 -23.00
CA TRP A 140 -6.77 3.15 -22.39
C TRP A 140 -6.63 3.06 -20.87
N ALA A 141 -7.27 3.98 -20.16
CA ALA A 141 -7.38 3.88 -18.72
C ALA A 141 -8.11 2.59 -18.35
N ALA A 142 -7.57 1.90 -17.35
CA ALA A 142 -8.18 0.71 -16.78
C ALA A 142 -8.85 1.08 -15.45
N TYR A 143 -9.91 0.36 -15.10
CA TYR A 143 -10.68 0.61 -13.88
C TYR A 143 -10.88 -0.68 -13.10
N SER A 144 -10.80 -0.59 -11.77
CA SER A 144 -11.27 -1.62 -10.85
C SER A 144 -12.35 -1.07 -9.91
N LEU A 145 -13.45 -1.81 -9.78
CA LEU A 145 -14.55 -1.47 -8.88
C LEU A 145 -14.99 -2.73 -8.15
N PHE A 146 -15.08 -2.65 -6.82
CA PHE A 146 -15.56 -3.73 -5.97
C PHE A 146 -16.59 -3.16 -4.99
N SER A 147 -17.79 -3.73 -4.95
CA SER A 147 -18.91 -3.19 -4.18
C SER A 147 -18.63 -3.10 -2.68
N TRP A 148 -17.83 -4.03 -2.14
CA TRP A 148 -17.44 -4.11 -0.74
C TRP A 148 -16.36 -3.10 -0.33
N ARG A 149 -15.70 -2.40 -1.27
CA ARG A 149 -14.75 -1.32 -0.92
C ARG A 149 -15.45 -0.06 -0.45
N ALA A 150 -16.72 0.13 -0.83
CA ALA A 150 -17.47 1.37 -0.57
C ALA A 150 -16.72 2.64 -1.05
N GLU A 151 -16.00 2.51 -2.17
CA GLU A 151 -15.17 3.54 -2.78
C GLU A 151 -15.53 3.67 -4.28
N PRO A 152 -15.29 4.84 -4.89
CA PRO A 152 -15.45 5.01 -6.34
C PRO A 152 -14.50 4.09 -7.12
N PRO A 153 -14.76 3.84 -8.43
CA PRO A 153 -13.85 3.06 -9.26
C PRO A 153 -12.43 3.60 -9.22
N ARG A 154 -11.46 2.73 -8.94
CA ARG A 154 -10.04 3.09 -8.98
C ARG A 154 -9.57 3.09 -10.43
N ARG A 155 -9.03 4.23 -10.87
CA ARG A 155 -8.46 4.42 -12.20
C ARG A 155 -6.98 4.06 -12.23
N PHE A 156 -6.55 3.45 -13.33
CA PHE A 156 -5.16 3.16 -13.69
C PHE A 156 -4.88 3.71 -15.09
N GLU A 157 -3.63 4.06 -15.37
CA GLU A 157 -3.24 4.69 -16.64
C GLU A 157 -3.27 3.72 -17.85
N SER A 158 -3.22 2.41 -17.61
CA SER A 158 -3.19 1.37 -18.63
C SER A 158 -3.65 0.01 -18.09
N PHE A 159 -3.90 -0.95 -18.97
CA PHE A 159 -4.10 -2.34 -18.59
C PHE A 159 -2.86 -2.93 -17.87
N ALA A 160 -1.65 -2.59 -18.33
CA ALA A 160 -0.41 -2.99 -17.65
C ALA A 160 -0.34 -2.49 -16.20
N ALA A 161 -0.69 -1.22 -15.94
CA ALA A 161 -0.70 -0.67 -14.59
C ALA A 161 -1.74 -1.35 -13.69
N LEU A 162 -2.92 -1.71 -14.22
CA LEU A 162 -3.89 -2.52 -13.49
C LEU A 162 -3.33 -3.91 -13.14
N MET A 163 -2.67 -4.58 -14.10
CA MET A 163 -2.08 -5.90 -13.85
C MET A 163 -0.98 -5.85 -12.79
N GLU A 164 -0.16 -4.80 -12.76
CA GLU A 164 0.83 -4.59 -11.68
C GLU A 164 0.18 -4.43 -10.30
N ASP A 165 -0.93 -3.71 -10.22
CA ASP A 165 -1.68 -3.53 -8.96
C ASP A 165 -2.31 -4.84 -8.48
N LEU A 166 -2.89 -5.63 -9.39
CA LEU A 166 -3.44 -6.96 -9.07
C LEU A 166 -2.33 -7.94 -8.62
N TYR A 167 -1.14 -7.84 -9.21
CA TYR A 167 0.01 -8.63 -8.78
C TYR A 167 0.50 -8.22 -7.38
N ALA A 168 0.59 -6.91 -7.10
CA ALA A 168 0.91 -6.40 -5.77
C ALA A 168 -0.15 -6.82 -4.73
N GLU A 169 -1.44 -6.80 -5.09
CA GLU A 169 -2.54 -7.30 -4.24
C GLU A 169 -2.36 -8.77 -3.90
N PHE A 170 -2.03 -9.62 -4.88
CA PHE A 170 -1.70 -11.02 -4.64
C PHE A 170 -0.57 -11.17 -3.61
N HIS A 171 0.52 -10.42 -3.78
CA HIS A 171 1.65 -10.45 -2.85
C HIS A 171 1.29 -9.97 -1.44
N ARG A 172 0.44 -8.94 -1.35
CA ARG A 172 -0.04 -8.41 -0.08
C ARG A 172 -0.92 -9.39 0.69
N MET A 173 -1.78 -10.13 -0.03
CA MET A 173 -2.75 -11.04 0.57
C MET A 173 -2.15 -12.41 0.89
N ARG A 174 -1.36 -12.98 -0.02
CA ARG A 174 -0.82 -14.35 0.11
C ARG A 174 0.61 -14.41 0.62
N GLN A 175 1.38 -13.32 0.53
CA GLN A 175 2.79 -13.26 0.90
C GLN A 175 3.61 -14.46 0.39
N PRO A 176 3.53 -14.78 -0.92
CA PRO A 176 4.20 -15.94 -1.49
C PRO A 176 5.72 -15.84 -1.32
N GLU A 177 6.39 -16.98 -1.21
CA GLU A 177 7.84 -17.03 -1.36
C GLU A 177 8.24 -16.89 -2.83
N GLY A 178 9.36 -16.23 -3.09
CA GLY A 178 9.94 -16.13 -4.43
C GLY A 178 10.69 -14.83 -4.68
N ASP A 179 11.16 -14.69 -5.91
CA ASP A 179 12.02 -13.58 -6.34
C ASP A 179 11.44 -12.20 -6.03
N THR A 180 10.11 -12.03 -6.11
CA THR A 180 9.49 -10.73 -5.85
C THR A 180 9.51 -10.36 -4.37
N ARG A 181 9.27 -11.34 -3.48
CA ARG A 181 9.45 -11.14 -2.03
C ARG A 181 10.90 -10.78 -1.74
N ASP A 182 11.83 -11.60 -2.23
CA ASP A 182 13.25 -11.46 -1.93
C ASP A 182 13.82 -10.15 -2.50
N HIS A 183 13.35 -9.72 -3.68
CA HIS A 183 13.65 -8.41 -4.25
C HIS A 183 13.18 -7.28 -3.33
N TRP A 184 11.90 -7.28 -2.93
CA TRP A 184 11.38 -6.21 -2.09
C TRP A 184 11.98 -6.20 -0.69
N ASP A 185 12.33 -7.36 -0.11
CA ASP A 185 13.04 -7.42 1.16
C ASP A 185 14.43 -6.78 1.06
N ALA A 186 15.14 -6.99 -0.05
CA ALA A 186 16.42 -6.35 -0.33
C ALA A 186 16.28 -4.83 -0.57
N GLU A 187 15.24 -4.39 -1.29
CA GLU A 187 14.95 -2.97 -1.53
C GLU A 187 14.54 -2.26 -0.23
N VAL A 188 13.80 -2.93 0.66
CA VAL A 188 13.46 -2.39 1.98
C VAL A 188 14.71 -2.20 2.83
N GLU A 189 15.65 -3.14 2.82
CA GLU A 189 16.93 -2.98 3.50
C GLU A 189 17.75 -1.84 2.90
N ARG A 190 17.77 -1.70 1.56
CA ARG A 190 18.42 -0.57 0.89
C ARG A 190 17.82 0.76 1.33
N ALA A 191 16.49 0.87 1.31
CA ALA A 191 15.76 2.05 1.70
C ALA A 191 15.98 2.41 3.18
N ARG A 192 16.12 1.41 4.05
CA ARG A 192 16.50 1.63 5.46
C ARG A 192 17.86 2.31 5.59
N ILE A 193 18.86 1.80 4.86
CA ILE A 193 20.22 2.38 4.83
C ILE A 193 20.19 3.79 4.24
N ASP A 194 19.45 4.00 3.14
CA ASP A 194 19.29 5.30 2.51
C ASP A 194 18.61 6.32 3.43
N ALA A 195 17.57 5.92 4.16
CA ALA A 195 16.91 6.75 5.16
C ALA A 195 17.87 7.13 6.30
N LEU A 196 18.69 6.20 6.79
CA LEU A 196 19.74 6.46 7.80
C LEU A 196 20.81 7.44 7.28
N ALA A 197 21.11 7.41 5.97
CA ALA A 197 22.03 8.31 5.30
C ALA A 197 21.41 9.69 4.96
N GLY A 198 20.12 9.89 5.22
CA GLY A 198 19.42 11.14 4.94
C GLY A 198 18.81 11.24 3.53
N HIS A 199 18.79 10.17 2.74
CA HIS A 199 18.11 10.10 1.44
C HIS A 199 16.61 9.82 1.61
N VAL A 200 15.91 10.72 2.30
CA VAL A 200 14.54 10.51 2.80
C VAL A 200 13.52 10.25 1.69
N ASP A 201 13.50 11.07 0.64
CA ASP A 201 12.44 10.99 -0.38
C ASP A 201 12.58 9.72 -1.24
N ALA A 202 13.82 9.37 -1.61
CA ALA A 202 14.11 8.15 -2.37
C ALA A 202 13.77 6.89 -1.54
N ALA A 203 14.19 6.86 -0.28
CA ALA A 203 13.82 5.78 0.63
C ALA A 203 12.30 5.69 0.83
N GLY A 204 11.62 6.82 1.02
CA GLY A 204 10.18 6.89 1.17
C GLY A 204 9.41 6.28 -0.01
N ALA A 205 9.82 6.59 -1.24
CA ALA A 205 9.21 6.05 -2.45
C ALA A 205 9.38 4.53 -2.59
N VAL A 206 10.57 4.01 -2.27
CA VAL A 206 10.82 2.55 -2.27
C VAL A 206 9.97 1.85 -1.21
N LEU A 207 9.90 2.41 0.00
CA LEU A 207 9.11 1.83 1.09
C LEU A 207 7.61 1.86 0.81
N GLU A 208 7.12 2.92 0.15
CA GLU A 208 5.73 3.00 -0.33
C GLU A 208 5.44 1.89 -1.32
N LYS A 209 6.30 1.69 -2.32
CA LYS A 209 6.10 0.62 -3.30
C LYS A 209 6.18 -0.78 -2.68
N ALA A 210 7.12 -1.00 -1.75
CA ALA A 210 7.23 -2.28 -1.04
C ALA A 210 6.00 -2.55 -0.13
N GLU A 211 5.38 -1.50 0.43
CA GLU A 211 4.14 -1.63 1.20
C GLU A 211 2.95 -2.08 0.33
N GLU A 212 2.88 -1.65 -0.93
CA GLU A 212 1.87 -2.15 -1.88
C GLU A 212 1.97 -3.68 -2.07
N PHE A 213 3.19 -4.22 -2.03
CA PHE A 213 3.49 -5.67 -2.08
C PHE A 213 3.38 -6.36 -0.69
N GLY A 214 2.84 -5.66 0.31
CA GLY A 214 2.59 -6.19 1.65
C GLY A 214 3.83 -6.41 2.50
N ARG A 215 4.94 -5.72 2.23
CA ARG A 215 6.12 -5.81 3.10
C ARG A 215 5.88 -5.08 4.42
N ILE A 216 5.69 -5.83 5.51
CA ILE A 216 5.42 -5.29 6.85
C ILE A 216 6.56 -4.38 7.32
N ARG A 217 7.82 -4.81 7.12
CA ARG A 217 9.00 -4.01 7.47
C ARG A 217 8.99 -2.64 6.77
N ALA A 218 8.51 -2.57 5.53
CA ALA A 218 8.35 -1.31 4.81
C ALA A 218 7.33 -0.38 5.49
N THR A 219 6.21 -0.94 5.97
CA THR A 219 5.19 -0.22 6.74
C THR A 219 5.78 0.42 8.01
N VAL A 220 6.60 -0.33 8.75
CA VAL A 220 7.24 0.13 10.00
C VAL A 220 8.21 1.29 9.72
N LEU A 221 9.08 1.13 8.71
CA LEU A 221 10.06 2.16 8.34
C LEU A 221 9.37 3.42 7.78
N ARG A 222 8.41 3.25 6.86
CA ARG A 222 7.66 4.36 6.25
C ARG A 222 6.89 5.15 7.30
N SER A 223 6.30 4.49 8.30
CA SER A 223 5.59 5.16 9.39
C SER A 223 6.48 6.15 10.14
N GLN A 224 7.74 5.80 10.41
CA GLN A 224 8.69 6.70 11.07
C GLN A 224 8.99 7.94 10.23
N LEU A 225 9.22 7.76 8.92
CA LEU A 225 9.44 8.88 7.99
C LEU A 225 8.22 9.80 7.94
N LEU A 226 7.03 9.23 7.74
CA LEU A 226 5.79 10.00 7.62
C LEU A 226 5.47 10.80 8.89
N LEU A 227 5.72 10.24 10.08
CA LEU A 227 5.51 10.95 11.34
C LEU A 227 6.37 12.20 11.43
N LEU A 228 7.66 12.12 11.12
CA LEU A 228 8.54 13.29 11.15
C LEU A 228 8.27 14.25 9.99
N LEU A 229 7.87 13.75 8.81
CA LEU A 229 7.46 14.60 7.69
C LEU A 229 6.09 15.27 7.89
N ASN A 230 5.51 15.22 9.09
CA ASN A 230 4.22 15.82 9.42
C ASN A 230 3.04 15.26 8.61
N ARG A 231 3.16 14.02 8.10
CA ARG A 231 2.10 13.28 7.39
C ARG A 231 1.34 12.37 8.36
N HIS A 232 0.85 12.95 9.46
CA HIS A 232 0.28 12.22 10.59
C HIS A 232 -0.94 11.35 10.23
N TYR A 233 -1.77 11.78 9.29
CA TYR A 233 -2.93 10.98 8.86
C TYR A 233 -2.47 9.65 8.24
N GLU A 234 -1.54 9.72 7.30
CA GLU A 234 -1.03 8.53 6.59
C GLU A 234 -0.21 7.64 7.51
N ALA A 235 0.66 8.22 8.33
CA ALA A 235 1.36 7.48 9.36
C ALA A 235 0.39 6.78 10.32
N GLY A 236 -0.70 7.47 10.72
CA GLY A 236 -1.73 6.90 11.58
C GLY A 236 -2.46 5.72 10.95
N MET A 237 -2.74 5.78 9.65
CA MET A 237 -3.33 4.65 8.90
C MET A 237 -2.38 3.44 8.89
N LEU A 238 -1.08 3.67 8.66
CA LEU A 238 -0.08 2.59 8.67
C LEU A 238 0.11 1.98 10.07
N VAL A 239 0.27 2.80 11.11
CA VAL A 239 0.40 2.32 12.49
C VAL A 239 -0.88 1.63 12.96
N GLY A 240 -2.05 2.15 12.59
CA GLY A 240 -3.33 1.50 12.87
C GLY A 240 -3.44 0.12 12.23
N ARG A 241 -2.94 -0.05 11.00
CA ARG A 241 -2.88 -1.35 10.33
C ARG A 241 -1.97 -2.33 11.06
N LEU A 242 -0.80 -1.88 11.54
CA LEU A 242 0.12 -2.70 12.34
C LEU A 242 -0.49 -3.19 13.67
N LEU A 243 -1.54 -2.52 14.15
CA LEU A 243 -2.28 -2.89 15.36
C LEU A 243 -3.60 -3.64 15.08
N HIS A 244 -3.95 -3.83 13.81
CA HIS A 244 -5.15 -4.55 13.44
C HIS A 244 -4.94 -6.06 13.66
N PRO A 245 -5.86 -6.80 14.30
CA PRO A 245 -5.66 -8.22 14.66
C PRO A 245 -5.27 -9.13 13.49
N ALA A 246 -5.82 -8.87 12.30
CA ALA A 246 -5.54 -9.67 11.10
C ALA A 246 -4.15 -9.41 10.49
N PHE A 247 -3.47 -8.33 10.88
CA PHE A 247 -2.21 -7.88 10.27
C PHE A 247 -1.12 -7.58 11.29
N MET A 248 -1.39 -7.81 12.58
CA MET A 248 -0.46 -7.52 13.66
C MET A 248 0.76 -8.44 13.58
N PRO A 249 1.98 -7.91 13.40
CA PRO A 249 3.18 -8.75 13.37
C PRO A 249 3.44 -9.39 14.72
N ASP A 250 3.94 -10.62 14.72
CA ASP A 250 4.30 -11.33 15.95
C ASP A 250 5.34 -10.54 16.74
N GLY A 251 5.12 -10.39 18.06
CA GLY A 251 6.04 -9.72 18.96
C GLY A 251 6.08 -8.19 18.85
N ILE A 252 5.26 -7.55 17.98
CA ILE A 252 5.27 -6.09 17.83
C ILE A 252 5.01 -5.36 19.16
N LEU A 253 4.16 -5.91 20.04
CA LEU A 253 3.82 -5.29 21.32
C LEU A 253 4.95 -5.37 22.35
N ASP A 254 5.95 -6.23 22.13
CA ASP A 254 7.14 -6.37 22.97
C ASP A 254 8.37 -5.70 22.34
N ASP A 255 8.27 -5.23 21.10
CA ASP A 255 9.37 -4.58 20.38
C ASP A 255 9.69 -3.21 21.02
N PRO A 256 10.97 -2.93 21.37
CA PRO A 256 11.39 -1.62 21.86
C PRO A 256 11.05 -0.46 20.91
N LEU A 257 11.06 -0.67 19.60
CA LEU A 257 10.65 0.35 18.63
C LEU A 257 9.17 0.68 18.81
N PHE A 258 8.32 -0.31 19.06
CA PHE A 258 6.91 -0.05 19.30
C PHE A 258 6.68 0.56 20.70
N THR A 259 7.18 -0.09 21.75
CA THR A 259 6.90 0.25 23.15
C THR A 259 7.52 1.57 23.60
N GLU A 260 8.70 1.93 23.08
CA GLU A 260 9.43 3.13 23.51
C GLU A 260 9.34 4.29 22.52
N GLU A 261 8.97 4.06 21.25
CA GLU A 261 8.89 5.13 20.23
C GLU A 261 7.46 5.38 19.76
N PHE A 262 6.76 4.36 19.25
CA PHE A 262 5.38 4.53 18.74
C PHE A 262 4.34 4.70 19.85
N LEU A 263 4.41 3.89 20.91
CA LEU A 263 3.41 3.87 21.97
C LEU A 263 3.33 5.21 22.73
N PRO A 264 4.44 5.89 23.09
CA PRO A 264 4.37 7.23 23.67
C PRO A 264 3.69 8.27 22.76
N TRP A 265 3.96 8.21 21.45
CA TRP A 265 3.29 9.05 20.48
C TRP A 265 1.79 8.73 20.38
N LEU A 266 1.41 7.44 20.41
CA LEU A 266 0.02 6.98 20.40
C LEU A 266 -0.76 7.47 21.61
N PHE A 267 -0.14 7.54 22.80
CA PHE A 267 -0.79 8.12 23.99
C PHE A 267 -1.09 9.61 23.81
N LEU A 268 -0.14 10.39 23.27
CA LEU A 268 -0.38 11.80 22.99
C LEU A 268 -1.46 11.97 21.91
N GLN A 269 -1.42 11.17 20.84
CA GLN A 269 -2.42 11.16 19.79
C GLN A 269 -3.80 10.84 20.35
N HIS A 270 -3.91 9.86 21.24
CA HIS A 270 -5.15 9.51 21.93
C HIS A 270 -5.69 10.72 22.69
N ASP A 271 -4.90 11.30 23.59
CA ASP A 271 -5.31 12.45 24.41
C ASP A 271 -5.78 13.64 23.55
N GLN A 272 -5.19 13.84 22.36
CA GLN A 272 -5.59 14.91 21.42
C GLN A 272 -6.84 14.59 20.59
N THR A 273 -7.14 13.30 20.39
CA THR A 273 -8.15 12.82 19.43
C THR A 273 -9.47 12.46 20.09
N VAL A 274 -9.49 12.10 21.39
CA VAL A 274 -10.73 11.74 22.10
C VAL A 274 -11.74 12.90 22.02
N ARG A 275 -12.69 12.76 21.10
CA ARG A 275 -13.82 13.65 20.87
C ARG A 275 -15.02 12.78 20.47
N PRO A 276 -16.27 13.21 20.76
CA PRO A 276 -17.45 12.46 20.36
C PRO A 276 -17.42 12.14 18.84
N GLY A 277 -17.52 10.86 18.49
CA GLY A 277 -17.61 10.40 17.10
C GLY A 277 -16.27 10.16 16.37
N ARG A 278 -15.11 10.29 17.03
CA ARG A 278 -13.81 9.98 16.43
C ARG A 278 -12.97 9.10 17.35
N ALA A 279 -12.75 7.85 16.94
CA ALA A 279 -11.87 6.94 17.65
C ALA A 279 -10.39 7.28 17.40
N SER A 280 -9.58 7.21 18.45
CA SER A 280 -8.11 7.22 18.32
C SER A 280 -7.58 5.88 17.78
N ILE A 281 -6.29 5.83 17.42
CA ILE A 281 -5.67 4.58 16.95
C ILE A 281 -5.68 3.53 18.07
N LEU A 282 -5.35 3.93 19.30
CA LEU A 282 -5.39 3.03 20.47
C LEU A 282 -6.81 2.53 20.76
N GLU A 283 -7.81 3.39 20.65
CA GLU A 283 -9.21 3.01 20.86
C GLU A 283 -9.69 2.03 19.79
N ALA A 284 -9.34 2.26 18.52
CA ALA A 284 -9.61 1.33 17.43
C ALA A 284 -8.92 -0.03 17.65
N ALA A 285 -7.67 -0.03 18.13
CA ALA A 285 -6.92 -1.24 18.43
C ALA A 285 -7.48 -2.04 19.63
N MET A 286 -8.30 -1.39 20.46
CA MET A 286 -9.04 -2.02 21.57
C MET A 286 -10.43 -2.53 21.17
N ILE A 287 -10.89 -2.37 19.92
CA ILE A 287 -12.18 -2.92 19.50
C ILE A 287 -12.15 -4.44 19.62
N GLY A 288 -13.08 -5.00 20.40
CA GLY A 288 -13.13 -6.42 20.75
C GLY A 288 -12.44 -6.75 22.08
N ASP A 289 -12.41 -8.03 22.46
CA ASP A 289 -11.73 -8.47 23.68
C ASP A 289 -10.23 -8.64 23.43
N ARG A 290 -9.44 -7.60 23.74
CA ARG A 290 -7.98 -7.53 23.48
C ARG A 290 -7.19 -7.33 24.80
N PRO A 291 -7.01 -8.38 25.62
CA PRO A 291 -6.32 -8.27 26.92
C PRO A 291 -4.86 -7.81 26.81
N GLU A 292 -4.16 -8.19 25.75
CA GLU A 292 -2.78 -7.78 25.47
C GLU A 292 -2.64 -6.26 25.29
N MET A 293 -3.57 -5.63 24.56
CA MET A 293 -3.59 -4.19 24.37
C MET A 293 -3.94 -3.46 25.67
N ARG A 294 -4.84 -4.02 26.49
CA ARG A 294 -5.18 -3.44 27.80
C ARG A 294 -3.98 -3.40 28.74
N ASN A 295 -3.27 -4.51 28.87
CA ASN A 295 -2.08 -4.59 29.71
C ASN A 295 -1.01 -3.56 29.29
N LEU A 296 -0.87 -3.33 27.98
CA LEU A 296 0.07 -2.35 27.46
C LEU A 296 -0.29 -0.90 27.86
N LEU A 297 -1.58 -0.57 27.92
CA LEU A 297 -2.03 0.77 28.34
C LEU A 297 -1.79 1.03 29.83
N ASP A 298 -1.87 -0.02 30.67
CA ASP A 298 -1.56 0.08 32.09
C ASP A 298 -0.07 0.40 32.36
N LEU A 299 0.80 0.21 31.37
CA LEU A 299 2.23 0.52 31.43
C LEU A 299 2.57 1.95 31.02
N ARG A 300 1.59 2.84 30.82
CA ARG A 300 1.81 4.23 30.38
C ARG A 300 2.84 4.94 31.28
N PRO A 301 4.03 5.28 30.75
CA PRO A 301 5.05 5.95 31.56
C PRO A 301 4.64 7.39 31.87
N THR A 302 5.07 7.89 33.03
CA THR A 302 4.81 9.29 33.44
C THR A 302 5.54 10.30 32.56
N SER A 303 6.67 9.91 31.96
CA SER A 303 7.43 10.70 30.99
C SER A 303 8.08 9.74 29.98
N PRO A 304 8.02 10.05 28.67
CA PRO A 304 8.70 9.24 27.66
C PRO A 304 10.22 9.33 27.80
N THR A 305 10.92 8.31 27.29
CA THR A 305 12.38 8.38 27.06
C THR A 305 12.62 8.68 25.59
N PHE A 306 13.53 9.59 25.27
CA PHE A 306 13.72 10.06 23.90
C PHE A 306 14.72 9.24 23.08
N GLY A 307 15.32 8.21 23.68
CA GLY A 307 16.35 7.38 23.06
C GLY A 307 17.33 6.84 24.08
N ASN A 308 18.55 6.55 23.63
CA ASN A 308 19.65 6.17 24.51
C ASN A 308 20.00 7.28 25.53
N PRO A 309 20.58 6.95 26.70
CA PRO A 309 20.74 7.91 27.81
C PRO A 309 21.48 9.22 27.48
N GLU A 310 22.47 9.17 26.58
CA GLU A 310 23.22 10.36 26.15
C GLU A 310 22.33 11.33 25.36
N PHE A 311 21.50 10.81 24.46
CA PHE A 311 20.56 11.62 23.68
C PHE A 311 19.42 12.13 24.56
N ASP A 312 18.83 11.25 25.39
CA ASP A 312 17.74 11.61 26.31
C ASP A 312 18.12 12.76 27.25
N THR A 313 19.35 12.74 27.80
CA THR A 313 19.86 13.83 28.65
C THR A 313 19.91 15.17 27.90
N LEU A 314 20.39 15.18 26.66
CA LEU A 314 20.50 16.39 25.84
C LEU A 314 19.11 16.94 25.46
N ILE A 315 18.16 16.05 25.12
CA ILE A 315 16.79 16.45 24.79
C ILE A 315 16.09 17.04 26.02
N ARG A 316 16.25 16.45 27.21
CA ARG A 316 15.68 17.02 28.44
C ARG A 316 16.24 18.40 28.76
N GLN A 317 17.56 18.58 28.65
CA GLN A 317 18.19 19.89 28.81
C GLN A 317 17.66 20.91 27.80
N ALA A 318 17.46 20.51 26.54
CA ALA A 318 16.88 21.37 25.52
C ALA A 318 15.43 21.76 25.84
N ILE A 319 14.60 20.82 26.30
CA ILE A 319 13.22 21.09 26.73
C ILE A 319 13.18 22.09 27.88
N ASP A 320 14.10 22.00 28.84
CA ASP A 320 14.14 22.90 30.00
C ASP A 320 14.62 24.32 29.66
N THR A 321 15.36 24.49 28.56
CA THR A 321 16.06 25.75 28.24
C THR A 321 15.57 26.44 26.96
N HIS A 322 14.82 25.73 26.12
CA HIS A 322 14.43 26.20 24.79
C HIS A 322 12.96 25.89 24.47
N ALA A 323 12.42 26.63 23.51
CA ALA A 323 11.10 26.40 22.92
C ALA A 323 11.19 26.56 21.39
N ASP A 324 10.18 26.06 20.67
CA ASP A 324 10.01 26.22 19.23
C ASP A 324 11.29 25.96 18.42
N ASP A 325 11.74 26.90 17.59
CA ASP A 325 12.93 26.75 16.72
C ASP A 325 14.21 26.42 17.48
N ALA A 326 14.40 27.02 18.66
CA ALA A 326 15.59 26.76 19.48
C ALA A 326 15.59 25.33 20.02
N LEU A 327 14.41 24.80 20.36
CA LEU A 327 14.25 23.42 20.80
C LEU A 327 14.57 22.43 19.67
N TRP A 328 14.07 22.66 18.46
CA TRP A 328 14.38 21.84 17.28
C TRP A 328 15.86 21.90 16.90
N THR A 329 16.46 23.09 16.95
CA THR A 329 17.89 23.27 16.68
C THR A 329 18.75 22.47 17.67
N ALA A 330 18.40 22.52 18.96
CA ALA A 330 19.09 21.74 19.99
C ALA A 330 18.91 20.23 19.81
N ALA A 331 17.70 19.78 19.44
CA ALA A 331 17.44 18.37 19.14
C ALA A 331 18.27 17.86 17.96
N VAL A 332 18.33 18.61 16.86
CA VAL A 332 19.17 18.27 15.69
C VAL A 332 20.65 18.21 16.07
N ALA A 333 21.13 19.16 16.89
CA ALA A 333 22.51 19.15 17.38
C ALA A 333 22.84 17.94 18.28
N ALA A 334 21.84 17.31 18.89
CA ALA A 334 22.00 16.13 19.72
C ALA A 334 22.02 14.81 18.90
N LEU A 335 21.54 14.80 17.65
CA LEU A 335 21.42 13.58 16.83
C LEU A 335 22.72 12.80 16.59
N PRO A 336 23.92 13.40 16.56
CA PRO A 336 25.17 12.63 16.55
C PRO A 336 25.37 11.73 17.78
N ARG A 337 24.56 11.87 18.84
CA ARG A 337 24.56 11.00 20.04
C ARG A 337 23.40 10.02 20.09
N TRP A 338 22.44 10.17 19.18
CA TRP A 338 21.31 9.26 19.08
C TRP A 338 21.74 7.92 18.50
N ARG A 339 21.22 6.83 19.06
CA ARG A 339 21.45 5.47 18.58
C ARG A 339 20.13 4.73 18.42
N PRO A 340 19.99 3.93 17.34
CA PRO A 340 18.80 3.12 17.14
C PRO A 340 18.68 2.06 18.25
N ARG A 341 17.43 1.69 18.58
CA ARG A 341 17.11 0.71 19.62
C ARG A 341 17.04 -0.70 19.06
N THR A 342 16.51 -0.78 17.84
CA THR A 342 16.41 -1.98 17.02
C THR A 342 16.94 -1.66 15.63
N GLU A 343 17.14 -2.68 14.80
CA GLU A 343 17.61 -2.51 13.43
C GLU A 343 16.68 -1.61 12.60
N ASP A 344 15.38 -1.68 12.87
CA ASP A 344 14.35 -0.95 12.14
C ASP A 344 14.04 0.43 12.76
N HIS A 345 14.74 0.82 13.83
CA HIS A 345 14.61 2.16 14.40
C HIS A 345 15.42 3.15 13.56
N ILE A 346 14.76 3.90 12.67
CA ILE A 346 15.40 4.83 11.74
C ILE A 346 15.14 6.31 12.07
N ALA A 347 14.38 6.64 13.11
CA ALA A 347 14.28 8.02 13.58
C ALA A 347 13.70 8.11 15.01
N PRO A 348 14.10 9.10 15.84
CA PRO A 348 13.62 9.28 17.21
C PRO A 348 12.16 9.76 17.27
N ILE A 349 11.20 8.87 17.04
CA ILE A 349 9.77 9.21 17.03
C ILE A 349 9.29 9.63 18.43
N ALA A 350 9.93 9.15 19.50
CA ALA A 350 9.62 9.55 20.87
C ALA A 350 9.71 11.07 21.11
N LEU A 351 10.44 11.83 20.30
CA LEU A 351 10.41 13.31 20.34
C LEU A 351 8.97 13.82 20.21
N LEU A 352 8.19 13.21 19.32
CA LEU A 352 6.79 13.58 19.04
C LEU A 352 5.82 13.18 20.17
N ALA A 353 6.28 12.46 21.20
CA ALA A 353 5.50 12.22 22.40
C ALA A 353 5.51 13.43 23.36
N HIS A 354 6.43 14.39 23.16
CA HIS A 354 6.47 15.62 23.93
C HIS A 354 5.61 16.71 23.27
N PRO A 355 4.66 17.35 23.98
CA PRO A 355 3.75 18.34 23.41
C PRO A 355 4.45 19.51 22.70
N GLY A 356 5.60 19.96 23.20
CA GLY A 356 6.37 21.06 22.58
C GLY A 356 6.93 20.72 21.21
N PHE A 357 7.38 19.48 21.00
CA PHE A 357 7.82 19.01 19.68
C PHE A 357 6.60 18.74 18.79
N ALA A 358 5.61 18.01 19.29
CA ALA A 358 4.41 17.66 18.52
C ALA A 358 3.64 18.88 18.01
N ALA A 359 3.42 19.89 18.86
CA ALA A 359 2.65 21.08 18.49
C ALA A 359 3.36 22.01 17.48
N THR A 360 4.68 21.84 17.34
CA THR A 360 5.52 22.70 16.52
C THR A 360 6.18 21.92 15.37
N LEU A 361 5.79 20.67 15.13
CA LEU A 361 6.32 19.90 14.02
C LEU A 361 5.95 20.57 12.69
N THR A 362 6.94 20.73 11.83
CA THR A 362 6.77 21.10 10.42
C THR A 362 7.58 20.13 9.57
N GLU A 363 7.23 19.99 8.29
CA GLU A 363 7.99 19.14 7.37
C GLU A 363 9.47 19.51 7.34
N ALA A 364 9.80 20.81 7.33
CA ALA A 364 11.19 21.28 7.34
C ALA A 364 11.95 20.85 8.62
N ARG A 365 11.31 20.94 9.80
CA ARG A 365 11.91 20.53 11.08
C ARG A 365 12.11 19.01 11.15
N GLY A 366 11.12 18.25 10.67
CA GLY A 366 11.24 16.81 10.56
C GLY A 366 12.31 16.35 9.57
N ARG A 367 12.39 16.99 8.40
CA ARG A 367 13.46 16.75 7.43
C ARG A 367 14.83 17.02 8.04
N ALA A 368 15.00 18.11 8.78
CA ALA A 368 16.26 18.40 9.45
C ALA A 368 16.69 17.29 10.43
N VAL A 369 15.74 16.66 11.14
CA VAL A 369 16.02 15.48 11.98
C VAL A 369 16.41 14.27 11.13
N LEU A 370 15.64 13.97 10.09
CA LEU A 370 15.86 12.80 9.26
C LEU A 370 17.19 12.84 8.48
N THR A 371 17.63 14.02 8.06
CA THR A 371 18.86 14.23 7.27
C THR A 371 20.10 14.52 8.11
N ALA A 372 19.96 14.65 9.43
CA ALA A 372 21.11 14.92 10.30
C ALA A 372 22.05 13.70 10.32
N VAL A 373 23.36 13.97 10.37
CA VAL A 373 24.37 12.93 10.53
C VAL A 373 24.23 12.28 11.91
N ARG A 374 24.18 10.95 11.91
CA ARG A 374 24.03 10.11 13.10
C ARG A 374 25.38 9.52 13.49
N GLY A 375 25.55 9.23 14.79
CA GLY A 375 26.80 8.74 15.38
C GLY A 375 27.01 7.25 15.29
#